data_AF-A0A918MIF5-F1
#
_entry.id   AF-A0A918MIF5-F1
#
_cell.length_a   1.000
_cell.length_b   1.000
_cell.length_c   1.000
_cell.angle_alpha   90.00
_cell.angle_beta   90.00
_cell.angle_gamma   90.00
#
_symmetry.space_group_name_H-M   'P 1'
#
loop_
_entity.id
_entity.type
_entity.pdbx_description
1 polymer ?
#
loop_
_entity_poly.entity_id
_entity_poly.type
_entity_poly.pdbx_seq_one_letter_code
_entity_poly.pdbx_strand_id
1 'polypeptide(L)' 'MGQQFVLIEAEALARIERQIAAISAKLEGATLTPAPEWCSIPAAAKRLGVSASTIRRKISLGQLEARGSGKTKQVRLV' A
#
# COMPACT_ATOMS: atom_id res chain seq x y z
N MET A 1 -29.56 -23.17 -15.19
CA MET A 1 -28.95 -22.51 -14.02
C MET A 1 -30.08 -22.12 -13.09
N GLY A 2 -30.20 -22.80 -11.94
CA GLY A 2 -31.27 -22.53 -10.98
C GLY A 2 -30.86 -21.38 -10.06
N GLN A 3 -31.69 -20.35 -9.95
CA GLN A 3 -31.51 -19.28 -8.98
C GLN A 3 -32.04 -19.79 -7.63
N GLN A 4 -31.17 -19.84 -6.63
CA GLN A 4 -31.56 -20.22 -5.27
C GLN A 4 -32.00 -18.98 -4.52
N PHE A 5 -33.21 -19.03 -3.99
CA PHE A 5 -33.77 -17.98 -3.14
C PHE A 5 -33.75 -18.43 -1.68
N VAL A 6 -33.33 -17.53 -0.80
CA VAL A 6 -33.33 -17.74 0.66
C VAL A 6 -34.08 -16.58 1.27
N LEU A 7 -35.04 -16.89 2.14
CA LEU A 7 -35.80 -15.87 2.87
C LEU A 7 -34.95 -15.36 4.03
N ILE A 8 -34.84 -14.04 4.15
CA ILE A 8 -34.10 -13.37 5.21
C ILE A 8 -34.94 -12.20 5.71
N GLU A 9 -34.81 -11.92 7.00
CA GLU A 9 -35.45 -10.76 7.61
C GLU A 9 -34.86 -9.47 7.02
N ALA A 10 -35.74 -8.56 6.58
CA ALA A 10 -35.33 -7.31 5.93
C ALA A 10 -34.40 -6.47 6.82
N GLU A 11 -34.62 -6.47 8.14
CA GLU A 11 -33.79 -5.75 9.08
C GLU A 11 -32.36 -6.32 9.17
N ALA A 12 -32.22 -7.64 9.07
CA ALA A 12 -30.92 -8.30 9.07
C ALA A 12 -30.10 -7.90 7.82
N LEU A 13 -30.76 -7.82 6.66
CA LEU A 13 -30.13 -7.36 5.42
C LEU A 13 -29.72 -5.88 5.51
N ALA A 14 -30.63 -5.01 5.96
CA ALA A 14 -30.36 -3.58 6.13
C ALA A 14 -29.24 -3.30 7.14
N ARG A 15 -29.08 -4.15 8.15
CA ARG A 15 -27.94 -4.09 9.09
C ARG A 15 -26.63 -4.41 8.39
N ILE A 16 -26.60 -5.46 7.58
CA ILE A 16 -25.40 -5.88 6.83
C ILE A 16 -25.00 -4.81 5.81
N GLU A 17 -25.96 -4.25 5.06
CA GLU A 17 -25.71 -3.19 4.09
C GLU A 17 -25.08 -1.96 4.75
N ARG A 18 -25.61 -1.54 5.91
CA ARG A 18 -25.02 -0.44 6.70
C ARG A 18 -23.60 -0.74 7.16
N GLN A 19 -23.32 -1.98 7.56
CA GLN A 19 -21.96 -2.39 7.94
C GLN A 19 -21.01 -2.36 6.76
N ILE A 20 -21.43 -2.85 5.59
CA ILE A 20 -20.65 -2.81 4.35
C ILE A 20 -20.35 -1.36 3.98
N ALA A 21 -21.37 -0.49 3.96
CA ALA A 21 -21.20 0.93 3.65
C ALA A 21 -20.21 1.61 4.61
N ALA A 22 -20.31 1.31 5.92
CA ALA A 22 -19.39 1.85 6.93
C ALA A 22 -17.95 1.35 6.76
N ILE A 23 -17.75 0.08 6.37
CA ILE A 23 -16.44 -0.48 6.08
C ILE A 23 -15.85 0.17 4.82
N SER A 24 -16.63 0.25 3.74
CA SER A 24 -16.20 0.90 2.48
C SER A 24 -15.80 2.35 2.70
N ALA A 25 -16.60 3.13 3.45
CA ALA A 25 -16.27 4.52 3.78
C ALA A 25 -14.97 4.65 4.59
N LYS A 26 -14.70 3.70 5.50
CA LYS A 26 -13.44 3.65 6.25
C LYS A 26 -12.25 3.31 5.37
N LEU A 27 -12.44 2.45 4.36
CA LEU A 27 -11.39 2.05 3.42
C LEU A 27 -11.09 3.15 2.40
N GLU A 28 -12.08 3.91 1.94
CA GLU A 28 -11.90 5.04 1.04
C GLU A 28 -11.03 6.16 1.66
N GLY A 29 -11.19 6.40 2.96
CA GLY A 29 -10.36 7.37 3.71
C GLY A 29 -9.00 6.84 4.16
N ALA A 30 -8.79 5.52 4.09
CA ALA A 30 -7.52 4.90 4.45
C ALA A 30 -6.62 4.88 3.21
N THR A 31 -5.70 5.84 3.13
CA THR A 31 -4.55 5.74 2.23
C THR A 31 -3.87 4.41 2.55
N LEU A 32 -4.02 3.42 1.66
CA LEU A 32 -3.24 2.19 1.68
C LEU A 32 -1.78 2.62 1.70
N THR A 33 -1.13 2.65 2.88
CA THR A 33 0.31 2.81 2.98
C THR A 33 0.90 1.76 2.07
N PRO A 34 1.50 2.13 0.92
CA PRO A 34 2.00 1.14 0.00
C PRO A 34 3.01 0.28 0.77
N ALA A 35 2.94 -1.03 0.58
CA ALA A 35 3.86 -1.95 1.25
C ALA A 35 5.31 -1.48 1.03
N PRO A 36 6.19 -1.61 2.03
CA PRO A 36 7.57 -1.18 1.91
C PRO A 36 8.29 -2.08 0.91
N GLU A 37 8.21 -1.72 -0.36
CA GLU A 37 8.84 -2.45 -1.45
C GLU A 37 10.32 -2.07 -1.49
N TRP A 38 11.17 -3.09 -1.35
CA TRP A 38 12.57 -3.00 -1.73
C TRP A 38 12.64 -2.68 -3.22
N CYS A 39 12.83 -1.41 -3.53
CA CYS A 39 12.88 -0.92 -4.90
C CYS A 39 14.32 -0.51 -5.25
N SER A 40 14.64 -0.46 -6.54
CA SER A 40 15.97 -0.01 -6.98
C SER A 40 16.17 1.48 -6.65
N ILE A 41 17.42 1.94 -6.52
CA ILE A 41 17.72 3.36 -6.29
C ILE A 41 17.05 4.29 -7.32
N PRO A 42 17.04 3.98 -8.64
CA PRO A 42 16.33 4.80 -9.62
C PRO A 42 14.81 4.82 -9.43
N ALA A 43 14.21 3.68 -9.05
CA ALA A 43 12.78 3.62 -8.75
C ALA A 43 12.43 4.42 -7.49
N ALA A 44 13.27 4.33 -6.45
CA ALA A 44 13.13 5.10 -5.22
C ALA A 44 13.26 6.62 -5.49
N ALA A 45 14.23 7.01 -6.30
CA ALA A 45 14.44 8.38 -6.76
C ALA A 45 13.19 8.93 -7.47
N LYS A 46 12.60 8.14 -8.38
CA LYS A 46 11.37 8.51 -9.09
C LYS A 46 10.17 8.64 -8.15
N ARG A 47 9.99 7.70 -7.21
CA ARG A 47 8.89 7.73 -6.23
C ARG A 47 8.98 8.93 -5.28
N LEU A 48 10.19 9.30 -4.86
CA LEU A 48 10.42 10.41 -3.93
C LEU A 48 10.66 11.77 -4.61
N GLY A 49 10.75 11.82 -5.95
CA GLY A 49 11.03 13.05 -6.70
C GLY A 49 12.42 13.64 -6.44
N VAL A 50 13.42 12.82 -6.09
CA VAL A 50 14.79 13.26 -5.76
C VAL A 50 15.83 12.60 -6.65
N SER A 51 17.05 13.15 -6.71
CA SER A 51 18.14 12.55 -7.48
C SER A 51 18.62 11.23 -6.87
N ALA A 52 19.13 10.31 -7.70
CA ALA A 52 19.76 9.07 -7.23
C ALA A 52 20.93 9.33 -6.26
N SER A 53 21.67 10.44 -6.45
CA SER A 53 22.73 10.87 -5.52
C SER A 53 22.17 11.23 -4.14
N THR A 54 20.98 11.83 -4.08
CA THR A 54 20.29 12.13 -2.81
C THR A 54 19.89 10.84 -2.10
N ILE A 55 19.37 9.85 -2.82
CA ILE A 55 19.07 8.53 -2.25
C ILE A 55 20.33 7.87 -1.69
N ARG A 56 21.44 7.86 -2.45
CA ARG A 56 22.73 7.32 -1.96
C ARG A 56 23.24 8.04 -0.72
N ARG A 57 23.09 9.36 -0.67
CA ARG A 57 23.42 10.16 0.51
C ARG A 57 22.56 9.76 1.71
N LYS A 58 21.24 9.63 1.54
CA LYS A 58 20.33 9.19 2.60
C LYS A 58 20.67 7.80 3.13
N ILE A 59 21.09 6.87 2.26
CA ILE A 59 21.59 5.54 2.68
C ILE A 59 22.87 5.69 3.50
N SER A 60 23.83 6.51 3.05
CA SER A 60 25.09 6.74 3.77
C SER A 60 24.89 7.40 5.13
N LEU A 61 23.84 8.20 5.28
CA LEU A 61 23.45 8.85 6.53
C LEU A 61 22.60 7.93 7.44
N GLY A 62 22.32 6.69 7.02
CA GLY A 62 21.47 5.76 7.76
C GLY A 62 19.97 6.11 7.76
N GLN A 63 19.54 7.06 6.92
CA GLN A 63 18.15 7.50 6.84
C GLN A 63 17.26 6.58 5.99
N LEU A 64 17.87 5.73 5.17
CA LEU A 64 17.18 4.74 4.34
C LEU A 64 17.87 3.39 4.47
N GLU A 65 17.09 2.33 4.70
CA GLU A 65 17.60 0.97 4.67
C GLU A 65 17.96 0.58 3.24
N ALA A 66 19.17 0.06 3.05
CA ALA A 66 19.63 -0.45 1.77
C ALA A 66 20.21 -1.85 1.91
N ARG A 67 20.03 -2.67 0.87
CA ARG A 67 20.60 -4.01 0.76
C ARG A 67 21.16 -4.27 -0.63
N GLY A 68 22.08 -5.21 -0.73
CA GLY A 68 22.75 -5.57 -1.99
C GLY A 68 23.93 -4.65 -2.34
N SER A 69 24.58 -4.94 -3.47
CA SER A 69 25.84 -4.31 -3.88
C SER A 69 25.78 -3.80 -5.33
N GLY A 70 26.58 -2.77 -5.63
CA GLY A 70 26.69 -2.20 -6.97
C GLY A 70 25.34 -1.83 -7.60
N LYS A 71 25.07 -2.38 -8.79
CA LYS A 71 23.87 -2.10 -9.59
C LYS A 71 22.60 -2.77 -9.08
N THR A 72 22.70 -3.78 -8.20
CA THR A 72 21.55 -4.50 -7.62
C THR A 72 21.13 -3.94 -6.26
N LYS A 73 21.71 -2.80 -5.84
CA LYS A 73 21.38 -2.16 -4.58
C LYS A 73 19.90 -1.73 -4.55
N GLN A 74 19.18 -2.27 -3.58
CA GLN A 74 17.78 -1.96 -3.30
C GLN A 74 17.67 -1.10 -2.06
N VAL A 75 16.60 -0.30 -2.01
CA VAL A 75 16.29 0.63 -0.93
C VAL A 75 14.86 0.38 -0.50
N ARG A 76 14.64 0.35 0.82
CA ARG A 76 13.31 0.27 1.40
C ARG A 76 12.75 1.68 1.54
N LEU A 77 11.61 1.92 0.92
CA LEU A 77 10.80 3.10 1.19
C LEU A 77 9.74 2.69 2.20
N VAL A 78 9.55 3.50 3.24
CA VAL A 78 8.50 3.34 4.26
C VAL A 78 7.29 4.17 3.87
#